data_AF-A0A2V6B1R1-F1
#
_entry.id   AF-A0A2V6B1R1-F1
#
_cell.length_a   1.000
_cell.length_b   1.000
_cell.length_c   1.000
_cell.angle_alpha   90.00
_cell.angle_beta   90.00
_cell.angle_gamma   90.00
#
_symmetry.space_group_name_H-M   'P 1'
#
loop_
_entity.id
_entity.type
_entity.pdbx_description
1 polymer ?
#
loop_
_entity_poly.entity_id
_entity_poly.type
_entity_poly.pdbx_seq_one_letter_code
_entity_poly.pdbx_strand_id
1 'polypeptide(L)' 'TPDTFGGTVPSVFDAGTLSAGDDRITVPDSVTVPANGSTIMTVTVNAAHGDVVQGWINLDGPDTNDLHFAYYAIVGP' A
#
# COMPACT_ATOMS: atom_id res chain seq x y z
N THR A 1 -21.92 -5.90 -25.92
CA THR A 1 -21.12 -5.83 -24.69
C THR A 1 -20.13 -4.70 -24.89
N PRO A 2 -20.06 -3.68 -24.02
CA PRO A 2 -18.99 -2.68 -24.13
C PRO A 2 -17.65 -3.41 -23.94
N ASP A 3 -16.75 -3.21 -24.88
CA ASP A 3 -15.46 -3.87 -25.11
C ASP A 3 -14.32 -3.29 -24.26
N THR A 4 -14.63 -2.43 -23.30
CA THR A 4 -13.64 -1.79 -22.40
C THR A 4 -13.20 -2.66 -21.22
N PHE A 5 -13.66 -3.91 -21.13
CA PHE A 5 -13.15 -4.89 -20.16
C PHE A 5 -12.21 -5.92 -20.79
N GLY A 6 -11.61 -5.58 -21.94
CA GLY A 6 -10.55 -6.36 -22.58
C GLY A 6 -9.18 -5.92 -22.09
N GLY A 7 -8.76 -6.39 -20.93
CA GLY A 7 -7.41 -6.13 -20.43
C GLY A 7 -7.23 -6.69 -19.04
N THR A 8 -6.79 -7.95 -18.94
CA THR A 8 -5.97 -8.31 -17.79
C THR A 8 -4.77 -7.37 -17.81
N VAL A 9 -4.72 -6.46 -16.86
CA VAL A 9 -3.53 -5.66 -16.61
C VAL A 9 -2.39 -6.66 -16.37
N PRO A 10 -1.29 -6.66 -17.16
CA PRO A 10 -0.16 -7.54 -16.92
C PRO A 10 0.33 -7.36 -15.48
N SER A 11 0.70 -8.44 -14.77
CA SER A 11 1.05 -8.42 -13.34
C SER A 11 2.40 -7.72 -13.01
N VAL A 12 2.71 -6.63 -13.72
CA VAL A 12 3.71 -5.63 -13.29
C VAL A 12 3.17 -4.74 -12.15
N PHE A 13 1.91 -4.93 -11.75
CA PHE A 13 1.30 -4.29 -10.58
C PHE A 13 1.17 -5.25 -9.39
N ASP A 14 1.78 -6.42 -9.45
CA ASP A 14 2.14 -7.11 -8.22
C ASP A 14 3.10 -6.15 -7.50
N ALA A 15 2.64 -5.53 -6.41
CA ALA A 15 3.53 -4.72 -5.59
C ALA A 15 4.63 -5.66 -5.10
N GLY A 16 5.83 -5.48 -5.62
CA GLY A 16 6.95 -6.40 -5.39
C GLY A 16 7.41 -6.32 -3.96
N THR A 17 7.58 -5.09 -3.45
CA THR A 17 7.96 -4.85 -2.05
C THR A 17 7.16 -3.69 -1.50
N LEU A 18 6.65 -3.88 -0.28
CA LEU A 18 6.01 -2.83 0.48
C LEU A 18 6.97 -2.31 1.54
N SER A 19 7.03 -0.99 1.69
CA SER A 19 7.84 -0.37 2.73
C SER A 19 7.11 0.80 3.36
N ALA A 20 7.49 1.12 4.60
CA ALA A 20 7.04 2.31 5.30
C ALA A 20 8.25 3.20 5.61
N GLY A 21 8.06 4.52 5.48
CA GLY A 21 9.10 5.50 5.80
C GLY A 21 9.26 5.84 7.29
N ASP A 22 8.46 5.23 8.17
CA ASP A 22 8.47 5.44 9.63
C ASP A 22 8.43 4.07 10.33
N ASP A 23 9.39 3.80 11.22
CA ASP A 23 9.54 2.51 11.92
C ASP A 23 8.35 2.17 12.84
N ARG A 24 7.49 3.15 13.14
CA ARG A 24 6.26 2.96 13.92
C ARG A 24 5.11 2.45 13.05
N ILE A 25 5.27 2.44 11.73
CA ILE A 25 4.31 1.92 10.76
C ILE A 25 4.82 0.57 10.26
N THR A 26 3.98 -0.46 10.36
CA THR A 26 4.26 -1.78 9.80
C THR A 26 3.24 -2.13 8.74
N VAL A 27 3.74 -2.56 7.58
CA VAL A 27 2.97 -3.10 6.46
C VAL A 27 3.42 -4.55 6.21
N PRO A 28 2.58 -5.41 5.63
CA PRO A 28 3.04 -6.73 5.18
C PRO A 28 4.11 -6.58 4.11
N ASP A 29 4.98 -7.58 3.93
CA ASP A 29 6.06 -7.53 2.93
C ASP A 29 5.53 -7.47 1.49
N SER A 30 4.36 -8.08 1.24
CA SER A 30 3.65 -8.06 -0.05
C SER A 30 2.14 -8.27 0.11
N VAL A 31 1.38 -7.98 -0.95
CA VAL A 31 -0.07 -8.23 -1.04
C VAL A 31 -0.43 -8.76 -2.42
N THR A 32 -1.31 -9.76 -2.49
CA THR A 32 -1.83 -10.27 -3.77
C THR A 32 -3.21 -9.68 -4.03
N VAL A 33 -3.42 -9.12 -5.22
CA VAL A 33 -4.72 -8.61 -5.68
C VAL A 33 -5.26 -9.52 -6.79
N PRO A 34 -6.47 -10.10 -6.66
CA PRO A 34 -7.04 -10.91 -7.73
C PRO A 34 -7.38 -10.05 -8.95
N ALA A 35 -7.26 -10.63 -10.14
CA ALA A 35 -7.60 -9.94 -11.38
C ALA A 35 -9.05 -9.42 -11.34
N ASN A 36 -9.22 -8.13 -11.62
CA ASN A 36 -10.51 -7.42 -11.54
C ASN A 36 -11.16 -7.42 -10.15
N GLY A 37 -10.39 -7.61 -9.09
CA GLY A 37 -10.88 -7.58 -7.71
C GLY A 37 -10.14 -6.58 -6.84
N SER A 38 -10.31 -6.75 -5.53
CA SER A 38 -9.65 -5.93 -4.52
C SER A 38 -9.16 -6.80 -3.36
N THR A 39 -8.17 -6.31 -2.64
CA THR A 39 -7.63 -6.92 -1.42
C THR A 39 -7.53 -5.86 -0.33
N ILE A 40 -7.79 -6.26 0.91
CA ILE A 40 -7.59 -5.41 2.09
C ILE A 40 -6.15 -5.59 2.56
N MET A 41 -5.42 -4.49 2.72
CA MET A 41 -4.11 -4.47 3.37
C MET A 41 -4.24 -3.84 4.75
N THR A 42 -3.74 -4.55 5.78
CA THR A 42 -3.70 -4.03 7.14
C THR A 42 -2.40 -3.24 7.36
N VAL A 43 -2.55 -2.00 7.82
CA VAL A 43 -1.43 -1.15 8.26
C VAL A 43 -1.50 -1.08 9.78
N THR A 44 -0.40 -1.43 10.44
CA THR A 44 -0.28 -1.31 11.89
C THR A 44 0.49 -0.04 12.23
N VAL A 45 0.00 0.73 13.20
CA VAL A 45 0.73 1.88 13.75
C VAL A 45 0.89 1.71 15.24
N ASN A 46 2.14 1.78 15.70
CA ASN A 46 2.51 1.65 17.09
C ASN A 46 3.30 2.90 17.53
N ALA A 47 2.60 3.86 18.11
CA ALA A 47 3.18 5.11 18.60
C ALA A 47 2.54 5.52 19.93
N ALA A 48 3.21 6.42 20.66
CA ALA A 48 2.74 6.86 21.96
C ALA A 48 1.55 7.82 21.83
N HIS A 49 0.80 7.97 22.91
CA HIS A 49 -0.28 8.95 22.98
C HIS A 49 0.24 10.37 22.67
N GLY A 50 -0.50 11.08 21.82
CA GLY A 50 -0.15 12.45 21.40
C GLY A 50 0.89 12.51 20.29
N ASP A 51 1.44 11.37 19.85
CA ASP A 51 2.35 11.33 18.71
C ASP A 51 1.61 11.61 17.41
N VAL A 52 2.32 12.30 16.53
CA VAL A 52 1.99 12.34 15.10
C VAL A 52 2.84 11.30 14.39
N VAL A 53 2.17 10.41 13.66
CA VAL A 53 2.79 9.42 12.79
C VAL A 53 2.42 9.79 11.36
N GLN A 54 3.43 10.05 10.53
CA GLN A 54 3.23 10.45 9.15
C GLN A 54 4.32 9.85 8.27
N GLY A 55 3.99 9.57 7.02
CA GLY A 55 4.98 9.04 6.09
C GLY A 55 4.34 8.53 4.82
N TRP A 56 5.17 7.93 3.98
CA TRP A 56 4.73 7.25 2.76
C TRP A 56 4.73 5.74 2.99
N ILE A 57 3.68 5.09 2.53
CA ILE A 57 3.68 3.65 2.26
C ILE A 57 3.95 3.49 0.77
N ASN A 58 5.03 2.80 0.44
CA ASN A 58 5.48 2.61 -0.93
C ASN A 58 5.05 1.22 -1.42
N LEU A 59 4.48 1.19 -2.62
CA LEU A 59 4.16 -0.01 -3.38
C LEU A 59 5.08 -0.02 -4.59
N ASP A 60 6.23 -0.67 -4.43
CA ASP A 60 7.27 -0.67 -5.45
C ASP A 60 7.05 -1.90 -6.34
N GLY A 61 6.66 -1.66 -7.59
CA GLY A 61 6.59 -2.70 -8.62
C GLY A 61 7.95 -2.93 -9.30
N PRO A 62 8.08 -3.93 -10.18
CA PRO A 62 9.19 -3.99 -11.12
C PRO A 62 9.24 -2.70 -11.97
N ASP A 63 10.45 -2.20 -12.24
CA ASP A 63 10.75 -0.98 -13.00
C ASP A 63 10.45 0.35 -12.27
N THR A 64 9.61 1.23 -12.85
CA THR A 64 9.35 2.61 -12.37
C THR A 64 7.93 2.82 -11.83
N ASN A 65 7.21 1.72 -11.56
CA ASN A 65 5.84 1.78 -11.08
C ASN A 65 5.83 1.84 -9.56
N ASP A 66 5.99 3.06 -9.04
CA ASP A 66 5.94 3.32 -7.61
C ASP A 66 4.60 4.01 -7.29
N LEU A 67 3.72 3.32 -6.56
CA LEU A 67 2.56 3.98 -5.94
C LEU A 67 2.91 4.37 -4.51
N HIS A 68 2.59 5.61 -4.15
CA HIS A 68 2.81 6.12 -2.79
C HIS A 68 1.48 6.52 -2.16
N PHE A 69 1.20 5.99 -0.98
CA PHE A 69 0.09 6.45 -0.15
C PHE A 69 0.63 7.33 0.97
N ALA A 70 0.14 8.57 1.05
CA ALA A 70 0.39 9.41 2.20
C ALA A 70 -0.39 8.87 3.40
N TYR A 71 0.31 8.58 4.49
CA TYR A 71 -0.28 8.26 5.78
C TYR A 71 -0.12 9.42 6.74
N TYR A 72 -1.18 9.73 7.49
CA TYR A 72 -1.16 10.66 8.60
C TYR A 72 -2.10 10.16 9.69
N ALA A 73 -1.59 10.03 10.90
CA ALA A 73 -2.39 9.78 12.08
C ALA A 73 -1.91 10.60 13.28
N ILE A 74 -2.89 11.04 14.04
CA ILE A 74 -2.72 11.57 15.39
C ILE A 74 -3.15 10.44 16.32
N VAL A 75 -2.24 9.94 17.15
CA VAL A 75 -2.59 8.90 18.11
C VAL A 75 -3.34 9.56 19.26
N GLY A 76 -4.67 9.40 19.23
CA GLY A 76 -5.60 9.91 20.23
C GLY A 76 -5.43 9.27 21.61
N PRO A 77 -6.24 9.71 22.60
CA PRO A 77 -6.34 9.03 23.90
C PRO A 77 -6.89 7.61 23.77
#